data_AF-A0A554MBC2-F1
#
_entry.id   AF-A0A554MBC2-F1
#
_cell.length_a   1.000
_cell.length_b   1.000
_cell.length_c   1.000
_cell.angle_alpha   90.00
_cell.angle_beta   90.00
_cell.angle_gamma   90.00
#
_symmetry.space_group_name_H-M   'P 1'
#
loop_
_entity.id
_entity.type
_entity.pdbx_description
1 polymer ?
#
loop_
_entity_poly.entity_id
_entity_poly.type
_entity_poly.pdbx_seq_one_letter_code
_entity_poly.pdbx_strand_id
1 'polypeptide(L)'
;MRKKTECLHNWIPLLGKKGKKNIPTALFTCLKCGDLKVGTQTIRISRYRLDMGTHPIKSVTTVDYPAAPASDHSVSGLMTTFTAAANLAFGDVCYINSSGQAALVDADAIASSSGLVMCADATISSAASGNFLLHGVARDDTWAWTPGALIYITVTGTTGNTLSATAPTGTDDVIQIVGVATHADRMFFSPQLVQVEHT
;
A
#
# COMPACT_ATOMS: atom_id res chain seq x y z
N MET A 1 -28.42 6.41 8.06
CA MET A 1 -28.53 7.79 7.54
C MET A 1 -29.79 7.89 6.70
N ARG A 2 -30.73 8.79 7.02
CA ARG A 2 -31.95 9.01 6.20
C ARG A 2 -31.51 9.32 4.76
N LYS A 3 -31.96 8.52 3.78
CA LYS A 3 -31.68 8.74 2.35
C LYS A 3 -32.28 10.11 1.99
N LYS A 4 -31.42 11.11 1.74
CA LYS A 4 -31.85 12.49 1.46
C LYS A 4 -32.52 12.52 0.08
N THR A 5 -33.80 12.88 0.07
CA THR A 5 -34.58 13.27 -1.10
C THR A 5 -33.87 14.42 -1.83
N GLU A 6 -33.98 14.47 -3.16
CA GLU A 6 -33.33 15.46 -4.02
C GLU A 6 -33.52 16.88 -3.49
N CYS A 7 -32.41 17.56 -3.18
CA CYS A 7 -32.44 18.90 -2.62
C CYS A 7 -32.63 19.93 -3.73
N LEU A 8 -33.70 20.74 -3.63
CA LEU A 8 -33.81 21.99 -4.40
C LEU A 8 -32.84 23.02 -3.83
N HIS A 9 -31.65 23.09 -4.44
CA HIS A 9 -30.51 23.85 -3.92
C HIS A 9 -30.78 25.35 -3.83
N ASN A 10 -30.75 25.89 -2.60
CA ASN A 10 -30.66 27.33 -2.35
C ASN A 10 -29.22 27.70 -1.99
N TRP A 11 -28.49 28.28 -2.94
CA TRP A 11 -27.06 28.59 -2.83
C TRP A 11 -26.83 29.96 -2.21
N ILE A 12 -26.08 30.00 -1.11
CA ILE A 12 -25.64 31.26 -0.49
C ILE A 12 -24.11 31.33 -0.49
N PRO A 13 -23.52 32.53 -0.68
CA PRO A 13 -22.07 32.67 -0.58
C PRO A 13 -21.63 32.39 0.86
N LEU A 14 -20.53 31.65 0.99
CA LEU A 14 -19.84 31.58 2.26
C LEU A 14 -19.24 32.95 2.56
N LEU A 15 -19.49 33.45 3.77
CA LEU A 15 -18.98 34.73 4.23
C LEU A 15 -17.65 34.53 4.95
N GLY A 16 -16.59 35.12 4.41
CA GLY A 16 -15.34 35.32 5.14
C GLY A 16 -15.42 36.60 5.96
N LYS A 17 -14.76 36.66 7.11
CA LYS A 17 -14.66 37.89 7.91
C LYS A 17 -13.25 38.46 7.80
N LYS A 18 -13.12 39.72 7.37
CA LYS A 18 -11.86 40.48 7.40
C LYS A 18 -12.02 41.67 8.32
N GLY A 19 -11.41 41.59 9.51
CA GLY A 19 -11.63 42.57 10.57
C GLY A 19 -13.08 42.57 11.06
N LYS A 20 -13.76 43.72 11.03
CA LYS A 20 -15.20 43.83 11.39
C LYS A 20 -16.15 43.63 10.20
N LYS A 21 -15.64 43.43 8.98
CA LYS A 21 -16.46 43.34 7.75
C LYS A 21 -16.62 41.89 7.30
N ASN A 22 -17.83 41.55 6.86
CA ASN A 22 -18.13 40.29 6.19
C ASN A 22 -17.95 40.46 4.68
N ILE A 23 -17.24 39.53 4.05
CA ILE A 23 -16.88 39.53 2.63
C ILE A 23 -17.40 38.22 2.02
N PRO A 24 -18.22 38.27 0.96
CA PRO A 24 -18.61 37.06 0.25
C PRO A 24 -17.40 36.44 -0.46
N THR A 25 -17.26 35.13 -0.33
CA THR A 25 -16.20 34.36 -0.98
C THR A 25 -16.67 33.76 -2.30
N ALA A 26 -15.74 33.22 -3.08
CA ALA A 26 -16.04 32.49 -4.31
C ALA A 26 -16.71 31.11 -4.08
N LEU A 27 -16.86 30.70 -2.83
CA LEU A 27 -17.46 29.44 -2.42
C LEU A 27 -18.90 29.65 -1.98
N PHE A 28 -19.78 28.73 -2.34
CA PHE A 28 -21.19 28.76 -1.95
C PHE A 28 -21.53 27.52 -1.13
N THR A 29 -22.50 27.62 -0.22
CA THR A 29 -23.06 26.48 0.50
C THR A 29 -24.57 26.43 0.28
N CYS A 30 -25.13 25.24 0.19
CA CYS A 30 -26.57 25.07 0.15
C CYS A 30 -27.13 25.08 1.58
N LEU A 31 -28.03 26.03 1.87
CA LEU A 31 -28.69 26.17 3.18
C LEU A 31 -29.45 24.93 3.65
N LYS A 32 -29.91 24.08 2.73
CA LYS A 32 -30.75 22.92 3.04
C LYS A 32 -29.95 21.63 3.19
N CYS A 33 -29.02 21.35 2.28
CA CYS A 33 -28.28 20.08 2.28
C CYS A 33 -26.85 20.17 2.82
N GLY A 34 -26.25 21.36 2.89
CA GLY A 34 -24.87 21.57 3.32
C GLY A 34 -23.82 21.28 2.24
N ASP A 35 -24.24 20.98 1.01
CA ASP A 35 -23.30 20.79 -0.11
C ASP A 35 -22.60 22.12 -0.42
N LEU A 36 -21.30 22.05 -0.74
CA LEU A 36 -20.50 23.19 -1.13
C LEU A 36 -20.44 23.30 -2.65
N LYS A 37 -20.34 24.51 -3.17
CA LYS A 37 -20.23 24.81 -4.60
C LYS A 37 -19.04 25.71 -4.88
N VAL A 38 -18.24 25.31 -5.85
CA VAL A 38 -17.06 26.04 -6.35
C VAL A 38 -17.27 26.26 -7.84
N GLY A 39 -17.50 27.51 -8.25
CA GLY A 39 -17.91 27.79 -9.64
C GLY A 39 -19.22 27.07 -9.99
N THR A 40 -19.19 26.18 -10.99
CA THR A 40 -20.35 25.37 -11.42
C THR A 40 -20.44 23.99 -10.75
N GLN A 41 -19.39 23.54 -10.06
CA GLN A 41 -19.30 22.19 -9.50
C GLN A 41 -19.66 22.16 -8.01
N THR A 42 -20.10 21.00 -7.52
CA THR A 42 -20.48 20.79 -6.11
C THR A 42 -19.66 19.70 -5.44
N ILE A 43 -19.21 19.95 -4.21
CA ILE A 43 -18.51 18.99 -3.36
C ILE A 43 -19.33 18.81 -2.09
N ARG A 44 -19.65 17.57 -1.76
CA ARG A 44 -20.29 17.24 -0.48
C ARG A 44 -19.21 16.98 0.56
N ILE A 45 -19.21 17.80 1.61
CA ILE A 45 -18.38 17.59 2.78
C ILE A 45 -19.29 17.02 3.88
N SER A 46 -19.05 15.77 4.26
CA SER A 46 -19.69 15.15 5.42
C SER A 46 -18.67 15.00 6.55
N ARG A 47 -19.15 14.69 7.77
CA ARG A 47 -18.26 14.47 8.93
C ARG A 47 -17.24 13.33 8.74
N TYR A 48 -17.45 12.45 7.75
CA TYR A 48 -16.63 11.26 7.54
C TYR A 48 -16.08 11.09 6.11
N ARG A 49 -16.51 11.89 5.13
CA ARG A 49 -16.13 11.75 3.70
C ARG A 49 -16.24 13.07 2.94
N LEU A 50 -15.31 13.30 2.02
CA LEU A 50 -15.41 14.23 0.90
C LEU A 50 -15.94 13.45 -0.31
N ASP A 51 -17.12 13.79 -0.78
CA ASP A 51 -17.82 13.09 -1.85
C ASP A 51 -18.12 14.09 -2.97
N MET A 52 -17.64 13.83 -4.18
CA MET A 52 -17.91 14.67 -5.36
C MET A 52 -19.09 14.11 -6.20
N GLY A 53 -19.93 13.28 -5.58
CA GLY A 53 -21.03 12.59 -6.24
C GLY A 53 -20.51 11.54 -7.22
N THR A 54 -21.13 11.45 -8.39
CA THR A 54 -20.69 10.56 -9.49
C THR A 54 -19.49 11.10 -10.27
N HIS A 55 -19.01 12.31 -9.94
CA HIS A 55 -17.82 12.86 -10.58
C HIS A 55 -16.60 12.32 -9.86
N PRO A 56 -15.59 11.84 -10.60
CA PRO A 56 -14.45 11.22 -9.95
C PRO A 56 -13.58 12.29 -9.28
N ILE A 57 -13.26 12.13 -7.99
CA ILE A 57 -12.06 12.74 -7.39
C ILE A 57 -10.92 12.30 -8.30
N LYS A 58 -10.33 13.21 -9.11
CA LYS A 58 -9.46 12.89 -10.28
C LYS A 58 -9.31 11.39 -10.45
N SER A 59 -10.29 10.83 -11.16
CA SER A 59 -10.34 9.42 -11.52
C SER A 59 -8.96 9.11 -12.02
N VAL A 60 -8.33 8.21 -11.31
CA VAL A 60 -7.04 7.74 -11.65
C VAL A 60 -7.26 6.95 -12.95
N THR A 61 -7.00 7.56 -14.11
CA THR A 61 -6.96 6.84 -15.40
C THR A 61 -5.94 5.70 -15.35
N THR A 62 -4.99 5.81 -14.42
CA THR A 62 -3.82 4.96 -14.23
C THR A 62 -3.49 4.90 -12.76
N VAL A 63 -3.65 3.75 -12.10
CA VAL A 63 -3.22 3.60 -10.70
C VAL A 63 -1.70 3.79 -10.67
N ASP A 64 -1.27 4.94 -10.16
CA ASP A 64 0.13 5.32 -10.13
C ASP A 64 0.69 5.00 -8.75
N TYR A 65 1.72 4.16 -8.73
CA TYR A 65 2.58 3.99 -7.58
C TYR A 65 3.91 4.63 -7.96
N PRO A 66 4.38 5.66 -7.24
CA PRO A 66 5.64 6.30 -7.60
C PRO A 66 6.74 5.25 -7.63
N ALA A 67 7.47 5.20 -8.75
CA ALA A 67 8.59 4.28 -8.95
C ALA A 67 9.76 4.50 -7.96
N ALA A 68 9.69 5.58 -7.18
CA ALA A 68 10.65 5.99 -6.19
C ALA A 68 9.91 6.40 -4.91
N PRO A 69 9.76 5.50 -3.93
CA PRO A 69 9.34 5.87 -2.59
C PRO A 69 10.24 6.99 -2.03
N ALA A 70 9.63 7.96 -1.34
CA ALA A 70 10.28 9.24 -1.04
C ALA A 70 11.45 9.14 -0.04
N SER A 71 11.43 8.14 0.83
CA SER A 71 12.41 7.95 1.90
C SER A 71 12.87 6.50 2.00
N ASP A 72 13.93 6.31 2.77
CA ASP A 72 14.34 5.00 3.26
C ASP A 72 13.19 4.29 4.02
N HIS A 73 13.20 2.95 4.00
CA HIS A 73 12.19 2.06 4.58
C HIS A 73 10.74 2.49 4.24
N SER A 74 10.46 2.73 2.95
CA SER A 74 9.13 3.12 2.51
C SER A 74 8.66 2.35 1.28
N VAL A 75 7.33 2.20 1.17
CA VAL A 75 6.69 1.49 0.05
C VAL A 75 5.69 2.38 -0.67
N SER A 76 5.34 1.99 -1.88
CA SER A 76 4.30 2.60 -2.69
C SER A 76 3.57 1.50 -3.46
N GLY A 77 2.31 1.25 -3.15
CA GLY A 77 1.62 0.09 -3.70
C GLY A 77 0.24 -0.20 -3.09
N LEU A 78 -0.27 -1.39 -3.41
CA LEU A 78 -1.39 -2.02 -2.74
C LEU A 78 -0.93 -2.59 -1.40
N MET A 79 -1.60 -2.19 -0.32
CA MET A 79 -1.26 -2.62 1.02
C MET A 79 -2.47 -3.24 1.72
N THR A 80 -2.20 -4.09 2.69
CA THR A 80 -3.19 -4.72 3.56
C THR A 80 -2.62 -4.87 4.96
N THR A 81 -3.46 -5.21 5.94
CA THR A 81 -3.04 -5.45 7.32
C THR A 81 -3.15 -6.92 7.66
N PHE A 82 -2.11 -7.46 8.28
CA PHE A 82 -2.12 -8.81 8.84
C PHE A 82 -1.52 -8.79 10.26
N THR A 83 -1.81 -9.84 11.03
CA THR A 83 -1.14 -10.11 12.30
C THR A 83 0.17 -10.85 12.03
N ALA A 84 1.27 -10.36 12.58
CA ALA A 84 2.56 -11.02 12.46
C ALA A 84 2.65 -12.27 13.35
N ALA A 85 3.17 -13.38 12.81
CA ALA A 85 3.45 -14.61 13.56
C ALA A 85 4.78 -14.53 14.34
N ALA A 86 5.72 -13.71 13.86
CA ALA A 86 7.03 -13.49 14.47
C ALA A 86 7.35 -11.99 14.50
N ASN A 87 8.52 -11.62 15.01
CA ASN A 87 9.02 -10.26 14.82
C ASN A 87 9.42 -10.08 13.35
N LEU A 88 8.94 -9.01 12.73
CA LEU A 88 9.21 -8.68 11.33
C LEU A 88 9.88 -7.31 11.26
N ALA A 89 10.71 -7.10 10.25
CA ALA A 89 11.31 -5.82 9.90
C ALA A 89 10.88 -5.43 8.48
N PHE A 90 11.13 -4.18 8.10
CA PHE A 90 10.86 -3.71 6.75
C PHE A 90 11.50 -4.62 5.70
N GLY A 91 10.79 -4.87 4.59
CA GLY A 91 11.29 -5.69 3.50
C GLY A 91 11.12 -7.19 3.71
N ASP A 92 10.71 -7.64 4.90
CA ASP A 92 10.51 -9.06 5.15
C ASP A 92 9.35 -9.64 4.34
N VAL A 93 9.65 -10.62 3.49
CA VAL A 93 8.61 -11.37 2.78
C VAL A 93 8.02 -12.41 3.70
N CYS A 94 6.69 -12.50 3.67
CA CYS A 94 5.91 -13.41 4.49
C CYS A 94 4.95 -14.25 3.64
N TYR A 95 4.73 -15.48 4.09
CA TYR A 95 3.60 -16.31 3.69
C TYR A 95 2.48 -16.21 4.72
N ILE A 96 1.29 -16.65 4.37
CA ILE A 96 0.15 -16.74 5.30
C ILE A 96 0.10 -18.16 5.87
N ASN A 97 0.30 -18.29 7.17
CA ASN A 97 0.26 -19.58 7.85
C ASN A 97 -1.18 -20.09 8.02
N SER A 98 -1.33 -21.32 8.53
CA SER A 98 -2.65 -21.95 8.77
C SER A 98 -3.53 -21.20 9.78
N SER A 99 -2.95 -20.32 10.61
CA SER A 99 -3.65 -19.45 11.55
C SER A 99 -4.05 -18.10 10.94
N GLY A 100 -3.77 -17.87 9.64
CA GLY A 100 -4.05 -16.60 8.96
C GLY A 100 -3.09 -15.46 9.33
N GLN A 101 -1.94 -15.78 9.92
CA GLN A 101 -0.92 -14.80 10.32
C GLN A 101 0.22 -14.75 9.29
N ALA A 102 0.84 -13.59 9.16
CA ALA A 102 2.01 -13.39 8.32
C ALA A 102 3.26 -13.97 9.01
N ALA A 103 3.82 -15.04 8.47
CA ALA A 103 5.03 -15.70 8.94
C ALA A 103 6.15 -15.54 7.90
N LEU A 104 7.40 -15.46 8.35
CA LEU A 104 8.58 -15.30 7.48
C LEU A 104 8.65 -16.45 6.46
N VAL A 105 8.89 -16.12 5.19
CA VAL A 105 9.09 -17.15 4.17
C VAL A 105 10.36 -17.93 4.41
N ASP A 106 10.32 -19.21 4.05
CA ASP A 106 11.50 -20.06 4.01
C ASP A 106 11.42 -20.97 2.77
N ALA A 107 12.40 -20.84 1.89
CA ALA A 107 12.53 -21.59 0.65
C ALA A 107 12.96 -23.05 0.86
N ASP A 108 13.42 -23.44 2.05
CA ASP A 108 13.87 -24.81 2.36
C ASP A 108 12.73 -25.86 2.35
N ALA A 109 11.47 -25.40 2.37
CA ALA A 109 10.32 -26.29 2.30
C ALA A 109 9.07 -25.62 1.71
N ILE A 110 8.37 -26.32 0.80
CA ILE A 110 7.11 -25.87 0.16
C ILE A 110 6.10 -25.24 1.14
N ALA A 111 5.99 -25.77 2.36
CA ALA A 111 5.00 -25.33 3.33
C ALA A 111 5.21 -23.88 3.82
N SER A 112 6.43 -23.36 3.71
CA SER A 112 6.85 -22.02 4.15
C SER A 112 7.29 -21.12 2.99
N SER A 113 7.37 -21.65 1.77
CA SER A 113 7.94 -20.91 0.64
C SER A 113 6.97 -19.95 -0.04
N SER A 114 5.66 -20.03 0.24
CA SER A 114 4.61 -19.28 -0.48
C SER A 114 4.57 -17.78 -0.14
N GLY A 115 5.61 -17.05 -0.51
CA GLY A 115 5.75 -15.62 -0.30
C GLY A 115 4.67 -14.83 -1.03
N LEU A 116 3.89 -14.05 -0.28
CA LEU A 116 2.74 -13.32 -0.81
C LEU A 116 2.75 -11.84 -0.43
N VAL A 117 3.31 -11.52 0.73
CA VAL A 117 3.25 -10.17 1.28
C VAL A 117 4.61 -9.74 1.77
N MET A 118 4.91 -8.44 1.73
CA MET A 118 6.15 -7.88 2.27
C MET A 118 5.82 -6.94 3.43
N CYS A 119 6.53 -7.05 4.54
CA CYS A 119 6.41 -6.13 5.67
C CYS A 119 6.77 -4.70 5.23
N ALA A 120 5.85 -3.77 5.44
CA ALA A 120 6.01 -2.37 5.03
C ALA A 120 6.26 -1.41 6.19
N ASP A 121 6.11 -1.88 7.43
CA ASP A 121 6.47 -1.13 8.63
C ASP A 121 7.95 -1.35 8.97
N ALA A 122 8.57 -0.39 9.66
CA ALA A 122 9.97 -0.51 10.08
C ALA A 122 10.20 -1.77 10.94
N THR A 123 9.29 -2.01 11.89
CA THR A 123 9.23 -3.23 12.69
C THR A 123 7.78 -3.59 13.05
N ILE A 124 7.50 -4.88 13.17
CA ILE A 124 6.24 -5.40 13.71
C ILE A 124 6.59 -6.47 14.74
N SER A 125 6.10 -6.33 15.97
CA SER A 125 6.27 -7.35 17.01
C SER A 125 5.40 -8.57 16.73
N SER A 126 5.83 -9.75 17.19
CA SER A 126 4.99 -10.96 17.16
C SER A 126 3.61 -10.70 17.79
N ALA A 127 2.57 -11.25 17.17
CA ALA A 127 1.16 -11.10 17.50
C ALA A 127 0.59 -9.66 17.35
N ALA A 128 1.38 -8.69 16.89
CA ALA A 128 0.87 -7.36 16.54
C ALA A 128 0.34 -7.31 15.10
N SER A 129 -0.62 -6.42 14.85
CA SER A 129 -1.05 -6.08 13.49
C SER A 129 -0.09 -5.05 12.91
N GLY A 130 0.29 -5.23 11.65
CA GLY A 130 1.07 -4.22 10.91
C GLY A 130 0.67 -4.18 9.44
N ASN A 131 1.33 -3.30 8.70
CA ASN A 131 1.07 -3.05 7.29
C ASN A 131 1.97 -3.90 6.41
N PHE A 132 1.37 -4.48 5.38
CA PHE A 132 2.04 -5.33 4.41
C PHE A 132 1.77 -4.86 2.98
N LEU A 133 2.79 -4.83 2.15
CA LEU A 133 2.74 -4.59 0.72
C LEU A 133 2.34 -5.89 0.00
N LEU A 134 1.31 -5.82 -0.84
CA LEU A 134 0.87 -6.91 -1.74
C LEU A 134 1.48 -6.78 -3.13
N HIS A 135 1.60 -5.54 -3.62
CA HIS A 135 2.09 -5.25 -4.96
C HIS A 135 2.50 -3.78 -5.06
N GLY A 136 3.70 -3.48 -5.55
CA GLY A 136 4.18 -2.10 -5.67
C GLY A 136 5.70 -2.00 -5.61
N VAL A 137 6.21 -0.83 -5.25
CA VAL A 137 7.66 -0.57 -5.11
C VAL A 137 8.03 -0.45 -3.64
N ALA A 138 9.07 -1.16 -3.22
CA ALA A 138 9.71 -1.02 -1.92
C ALA A 138 11.10 -0.39 -2.09
N ARG A 139 11.48 0.46 -1.13
CA ARG A 139 12.78 1.11 -1.07
C ARG A 139 13.43 0.90 0.30
N ASP A 140 14.69 0.51 0.25
CA ASP A 140 15.59 0.40 1.39
C ASP A 140 16.99 0.82 0.90
N ASP A 141 17.54 1.87 1.52
CA ASP A 141 18.81 2.46 1.10
C ASP A 141 20.02 1.57 1.46
N THR A 142 19.82 0.52 2.25
CA THR A 142 20.85 -0.49 2.57
C THR A 142 20.97 -1.58 1.50
N TRP A 143 19.99 -1.70 0.60
CA TRP A 143 20.05 -2.65 -0.50
C TRP A 143 21.07 -2.24 -1.58
N ALA A 144 21.64 -3.26 -2.23
CA ALA A 144 22.64 -3.10 -3.28
C ALA A 144 22.33 -4.00 -4.49
N TRP A 145 21.08 -3.93 -4.98
CA TRP A 145 20.62 -4.75 -6.09
C TRP A 145 21.24 -4.35 -7.43
N THR A 146 21.31 -5.29 -8.37
CA THR A 146 21.59 -4.97 -9.77
C THR A 146 20.26 -4.68 -10.47
N PRO A 147 20.04 -3.49 -11.09
CA PRO A 147 18.81 -3.19 -11.80
C PRO A 147 18.48 -4.25 -12.85
N GLY A 148 17.24 -4.73 -12.88
CA GLY A 148 16.77 -5.81 -13.74
C GLY A 148 17.00 -7.23 -13.19
N ALA A 149 17.72 -7.39 -12.08
CA ALA A 149 17.85 -8.69 -11.41
C ALA A 149 16.51 -9.14 -10.82
N LEU A 150 16.20 -10.43 -10.96
CA LEU A 150 15.07 -11.06 -10.28
C LEU A 150 15.40 -11.22 -8.80
N ILE A 151 14.37 -11.03 -7.96
CA ILE A 151 14.47 -11.20 -6.52
C ILE A 151 13.69 -12.44 -6.12
N TYR A 152 14.33 -13.31 -5.36
CA TYR A 152 13.84 -14.60 -4.90
C TYR A 152 13.65 -14.59 -3.38
N ILE A 153 12.83 -15.50 -2.89
CA ILE A 153 12.83 -15.90 -1.47
C ILE A 153 14.14 -16.63 -1.12
N THR A 154 14.52 -16.62 0.16
CA THR A 154 15.73 -17.28 0.67
C THR A 154 15.39 -18.56 1.43
N VAL A 155 16.37 -19.46 1.52
CA VAL A 155 16.36 -20.65 2.41
C VAL A 155 16.68 -20.28 3.87
N THR A 156 16.81 -19.00 4.18
CA THR A 156 17.11 -18.53 5.53
C THR A 156 16.01 -17.56 5.93
N GLY A 157 14.87 -18.12 6.34
CA GLY A 157 13.66 -17.40 6.71
C GLY A 157 13.75 -16.64 8.04
N THR A 158 14.71 -15.72 8.15
CA THR A 158 14.88 -14.85 9.32
C THR A 158 14.63 -13.39 8.96
N THR A 159 14.19 -12.60 9.94
CA THR A 159 14.00 -11.15 9.83
C THR A 159 15.22 -10.47 9.19
N GLY A 160 14.99 -9.68 8.15
CA GLY A 160 16.00 -8.97 7.36
C GLY A 160 16.75 -9.84 6.33
N ASN A 161 16.41 -11.11 6.19
CA ASN A 161 17.11 -12.05 5.30
C ASN A 161 16.16 -12.91 4.45
N THR A 162 15.00 -12.39 4.10
CA THR A 162 13.98 -13.12 3.31
C THR A 162 14.06 -12.90 1.80
N LEU A 163 15.00 -12.06 1.35
CA LEU A 163 15.18 -11.68 -0.07
C LEU A 163 16.60 -12.00 -0.55
N SER A 164 16.72 -12.49 -1.78
CA SER A 164 18.02 -12.68 -2.45
C SER A 164 17.93 -12.40 -3.95
N ALA A 165 19.04 -11.91 -4.54
CA ALA A 165 19.18 -11.77 -5.98
C ALA A 165 19.70 -13.06 -6.67
N THR A 166 19.97 -14.11 -5.89
CA THR A 166 20.37 -15.43 -6.38
C THR A 166 19.30 -16.46 -6.01
N ALA A 167 18.89 -17.27 -6.99
CA ALA A 167 17.96 -18.35 -6.74
C ALA A 167 18.56 -19.37 -5.75
N PRO A 168 17.73 -19.99 -4.88
CA PRO A 168 18.10 -21.19 -4.14
C PRO A 168 18.62 -22.32 -5.07
N THR A 169 19.50 -23.18 -4.56
CA THR A 169 20.21 -24.20 -5.36
C THR A 169 20.33 -25.57 -4.68
N GLY A 170 19.89 -25.68 -3.42
CA GLY A 170 19.80 -26.95 -2.71
C GLY A 170 18.77 -27.87 -3.34
N THR A 171 18.94 -29.16 -3.11
CA THR A 171 17.91 -30.15 -3.44
C THR A 171 16.67 -29.88 -2.60
N ASP A 172 15.51 -29.92 -3.24
CA ASP A 172 14.18 -29.66 -2.66
C ASP A 172 13.94 -28.19 -2.24
N ASP A 173 14.90 -27.28 -2.52
CA ASP A 173 14.69 -25.85 -2.33
C ASP A 173 13.64 -25.31 -3.30
N VAL A 174 12.80 -24.40 -2.82
CA VAL A 174 11.77 -23.75 -3.63
C VAL A 174 12.30 -22.45 -4.23
N ILE A 175 12.29 -22.40 -5.55
CA ILE A 175 12.56 -21.19 -6.33
C ILE A 175 11.24 -20.46 -6.56
N GLN A 176 11.03 -19.37 -5.82
CA GLN A 176 9.92 -18.44 -6.05
C GLN A 176 10.44 -17.02 -6.29
N ILE A 177 9.98 -16.41 -7.37
CA ILE A 177 10.27 -15.00 -7.69
C ILE A 177 9.24 -14.11 -6.99
N VAL A 178 9.72 -13.12 -6.25
CA VAL A 178 8.89 -12.16 -5.51
C VAL A 178 8.90 -10.75 -6.11
N GLY A 179 9.84 -10.47 -7.00
CA GLY A 179 9.91 -9.17 -7.66
C GLY A 179 11.12 -9.00 -8.58
N VAL A 180 11.33 -7.76 -9.00
CA VAL A 180 12.46 -7.36 -9.85
C VAL A 180 13.08 -6.06 -9.30
N ALA A 181 14.41 -5.99 -9.29
CA ALA A 181 15.12 -4.76 -8.92
C ALA A 181 14.88 -3.67 -9.96
N THR A 182 14.34 -2.53 -9.53
CA THR A 182 14.15 -1.34 -10.39
C THR A 182 15.29 -0.34 -10.25
N HIS A 183 16.03 -0.42 -9.15
CA HIS A 183 17.23 0.35 -8.83
C HIS A 183 18.08 -0.43 -7.82
N ALA A 184 19.26 0.08 -7.43
CA ALA A 184 20.09 -0.57 -6.41
C ALA A 184 19.43 -0.62 -5.03
N ASP A 185 18.67 0.41 -4.68
CA ASP A 185 17.95 0.60 -3.40
C ASP A 185 16.46 0.23 -3.49
N ARG A 186 15.98 -0.28 -4.64
CA ARG A 186 14.53 -0.48 -4.90
C ARG A 186 14.22 -1.74 -5.66
N MET A 187 13.09 -2.34 -5.30
CA MET A 187 12.48 -3.43 -6.06
C MET A 187 11.00 -3.19 -6.29
N PHE A 188 10.52 -3.65 -7.44
CA PHE A 188 9.11 -3.83 -7.70
C PHE A 188 8.68 -5.20 -7.19
N PHE A 189 7.93 -5.20 -6.10
CA PHE A 189 7.34 -6.37 -5.48
C PHE A 189 6.07 -6.76 -6.22
N SER A 190 6.06 -7.96 -6.80
CA SER A 190 4.93 -8.55 -7.50
C SER A 190 5.09 -10.07 -7.42
N PRO A 191 4.75 -10.67 -6.27
CA PRO A 191 5.05 -12.06 -6.01
C PRO A 191 4.29 -12.98 -6.96
N GLN A 192 5.00 -13.96 -7.50
CA GLN A 192 4.43 -15.00 -8.34
C GLN A 192 4.15 -16.23 -7.50
N LEU A 193 2.94 -16.78 -7.59
CA LEU A 193 2.58 -18.01 -6.88
C LEU A 193 3.09 -19.28 -7.57
N VAL A 194 3.65 -19.14 -8.77
CA VAL A 194 4.33 -20.26 -9.44
C VAL A 194 5.64 -20.52 -8.72
N GLN A 195 5.82 -21.77 -8.30
CA GLN A 195 6.98 -22.26 -7.57
C GLN A 195 7.62 -23.39 -8.37
N VAL A 196 8.94 -23.46 -8.34
CA VAL A 196 9.72 -24.55 -8.93
C VAL A 196 10.61 -25.13 -7.84
N GLU A 197 10.50 -26.43 -7.58
CA GLU A 197 11.44 -27.13 -6.72
C GLU A 197 12.72 -27.44 -7.51
N HIS A 198 13.86 -27.17 -6.89
CA HIS A 198 15.16 -27.50 -7.44
C HIS A 198 15.49 -28.97 -7.16
N THR A 199 15.57 -29.79 -8.20
CA THR A 199 15.89 -31.22 -8.13
C THR A 199 17.39 -31.49 -8.21
#